data_AF-A0A7C7V923-F1
#
_entry.id   AF-A0A7C7V923-F1
#
_cell.length_a   1.000
_cell.length_b   1.000
_cell.length_c   1.000
_cell.angle_alpha   90.00
_cell.angle_beta   90.00
_cell.angle_gamma   90.00
#
_symmetry.space_group_name_H-M   'P 1'
#
loop_
_entity.id
_entity.type
_entity.pdbx_description
1 polymer ?
#
loop_
_entity_poly.entity_id
_entity_poly.type
_entity_poly.pdbx_seq_one_letter_code
_entity_poly.pdbx_strand_id
1 'polypeptide(L)'
;MRVVRYVNIEDLKRLSAQWDRLARGVPFRTWAWASTWWRHYGSDAPSRGADPELFVLVVFDDAGRPVGIAPWYCCTSLAHGRIVRFLGSGEVCSDYLSLLCLPGSESLVATAVAEWLADGRRKRQDRWDLIELAGVDASDATVG
;
A
#
# COMPACT_ATOMS: atom_id res chain seq x y z
N MET A 1 1.47 -9.94 15.67
CA MET A 1 1.18 -8.95 14.59
C MET A 1 -0.02 -9.34 13.78
N ARG A 2 -0.93 -8.39 13.53
CA ARG A 2 -2.15 -8.59 12.77
C ARG A 2 -2.14 -7.70 11.54
N VAL A 3 -2.39 -8.26 10.35
CA VAL A 3 -2.48 -7.49 9.10
C VAL A 3 -3.93 -7.37 8.66
N VAL A 4 -4.38 -6.16 8.34
CA VAL A 4 -5.75 -5.88 7.89
C VAL A 4 -5.70 -5.14 6.56
N ARG A 5 -6.48 -5.62 5.58
CA ARG A 5 -6.68 -4.92 4.30
C ARG A 5 -7.81 -3.91 4.41
N TYR A 6 -7.54 -2.68 4.00
CA TYR A 6 -8.51 -1.61 3.82
C TYR A 6 -8.78 -1.39 2.34
N VAL A 7 -10.06 -1.34 1.99
CA VAL A 7 -10.57 -1.17 0.61
C VAL A 7 -11.32 0.13 0.41
N ASN A 8 -11.48 0.92 1.48
CA ASN A 8 -12.15 2.21 1.46
C ASN A 8 -11.28 3.26 2.13
N ILE A 9 -11.18 4.42 1.48
CA ILE A 9 -10.41 5.56 1.97
C ILE A 9 -11.01 6.19 3.23
N GLU A 10 -12.34 6.13 3.41
CA GLU A 10 -13.00 6.68 4.60
C GLU A 10 -12.64 5.90 5.88
N ASP A 11 -12.45 4.58 5.78
CA ASP A 11 -11.99 3.77 6.90
C ASP A 11 -10.53 4.09 7.26
N LEU A 12 -9.70 4.36 6.26
CA LEU A 12 -8.30 4.76 6.45
C LEU A 12 -8.14 6.19 6.98
N LYS A 13 -9.11 7.08 6.74
CA LYS A 13 -9.07 8.46 7.26
C LYS A 13 -8.92 8.49 8.77
N ARG A 14 -9.46 7.50 9.48
CA ARG A 14 -9.32 7.33 10.93
C ARG A 14 -7.87 7.05 11.38
N LEU A 15 -7.04 6.56 10.46
CA LEU A 15 -5.62 6.26 10.66
C LEU A 15 -4.70 7.37 10.11
N SER A 16 -5.24 8.49 9.63
CA SER A 16 -4.44 9.56 9.00
C SER A 16 -3.30 10.08 9.87
N ALA A 17 -3.54 10.32 11.16
CA ALA A 17 -2.50 10.78 12.08
C ALA A 17 -1.38 9.75 12.29
N GLN A 18 -1.73 8.45 12.33
CA GLN A 18 -0.76 7.36 12.44
C GLN A 18 0.00 7.19 11.12
N TRP A 19 -0.69 7.32 9.99
CA TRP A 19 -0.10 7.31 8.66
C TRP A 19 0.97 8.39 8.53
N ASP A 20 0.65 9.64 8.88
CA ASP A 20 1.60 10.75 8.80
C ASP A 20 2.80 10.58 9.73
N ARG A 21 2.59 9.94 10.90
CA ARG A 21 3.70 9.56 11.78
C ARG A 21 4.63 8.54 11.11
N LEU A 22 4.09 7.52 10.44
CA LEU A 22 4.85 6.51 9.70
C LEU A 22 5.48 7.07 8.42
N ALA A 23 4.89 8.13 7.84
CA ALA A 23 5.46 8.86 6.71
C ALA A 23 6.72 9.66 7.08
N ARG A 24 7.00 9.84 8.39
CA ARG A 24 8.22 10.47 8.92
C ARG A 24 8.54 11.85 8.32
N GLY A 25 7.51 12.64 8.02
CA GLY A 25 7.66 13.98 7.46
C GLY A 25 8.06 14.01 5.99
N VAL A 26 8.09 12.87 5.29
CA VAL A 26 8.30 12.82 3.83
C VAL A 26 6.98 13.21 3.14
N PRO A 27 6.91 14.36 2.44
CA PRO A 27 5.65 14.90 1.93
C PRO A 27 4.89 13.93 1.02
N PHE A 28 5.59 13.24 0.13
CA PHE A 28 5.02 12.27 -0.83
C PHE A 28 4.57 10.95 -0.19
N ARG A 29 4.84 10.74 1.10
CA ARG A 29 4.35 9.59 1.88
C ARG A 29 3.17 9.92 2.78
N THR A 30 2.83 11.21 2.91
CA THR A 30 1.76 11.66 3.82
C THR A 30 0.38 11.17 3.40
N TRP A 31 -0.53 11.10 4.36
CA TRP A 31 -1.94 10.83 4.13
C TRP A 31 -2.56 11.84 3.17
N ALA A 32 -2.23 13.14 3.33
CA ALA A 32 -2.74 14.19 2.46
C ALA A 32 -2.38 13.95 1.00
N TRP A 33 -1.13 13.56 0.73
CA TRP A 33 -0.69 13.19 -0.62
C TRP A 33 -1.41 11.94 -1.13
N ALA A 34 -1.33 10.83 -0.39
CA ALA A 34 -1.89 9.55 -0.82
C ALA A 34 -3.42 9.63 -1.06
N SER A 35 -4.16 10.30 -0.17
CA SER A 35 -5.60 10.45 -0.28
C SER A 35 -6.03 11.37 -1.41
N THR A 36 -5.28 12.45 -1.65
CA THR A 36 -5.52 13.36 -2.76
C THR A 36 -5.22 12.66 -4.09
N TRP A 37 -4.10 11.94 -4.16
CA TRP A 37 -3.76 11.15 -5.34
C TRP A 37 -4.84 10.12 -5.66
N TRP A 38 -5.29 9.33 -4.68
CA TRP A 38 -6.34 8.33 -4.88
C TRP A 38 -7.65 8.95 -5.40
N ARG A 39 -8.05 10.09 -4.84
CA ARG A 39 -9.28 10.79 -5.23
C ARG A 39 -9.25 11.35 -6.66
N HIS A 40 -8.10 11.80 -7.14
CA HIS A 40 -7.98 12.47 -8.44
C HIS A 40 -7.45 11.57 -9.55
N TYR A 41 -6.59 10.61 -9.23
CA TYR A 41 -5.92 9.74 -10.19
C TYR A 41 -6.22 8.25 -9.98
N GLY A 42 -6.72 7.86 -8.80
CA GLY A 42 -6.99 6.46 -8.48
C GLY A 42 -8.05 5.83 -9.39
N SER A 43 -9.11 6.58 -9.72
CA SER A 43 -10.18 6.13 -10.63
C SER A 43 -9.76 6.06 -12.10
N ASP A 44 -8.82 6.91 -12.49
CA ASP A 44 -8.33 7.03 -13.88
C ASP A 44 -7.07 6.18 -14.12
N ALA A 45 -6.58 5.48 -13.10
CA ALA A 45 -5.44 4.59 -13.23
C ALA A 45 -5.75 3.56 -14.34
N PRO A 46 -4.80 3.27 -15.25
CA PRO A 46 -5.07 2.47 -16.43
C PRO A 46 -5.56 1.07 -16.05
N SER A 47 -6.87 0.91 -16.01
CA SER A 47 -7.59 -0.34 -15.81
C SER A 47 -8.59 -0.48 -16.94
N ARG A 48 -8.60 -1.63 -17.60
CA ARG A 48 -9.56 -1.92 -18.67
C ARG A 48 -10.37 -3.14 -18.26
N GLY A 49 -11.58 -2.89 -17.77
CA GLY A 49 -12.58 -3.91 -17.42
C GLY A 49 -13.11 -3.84 -15.98
N ALA A 50 -12.41 -3.17 -15.06
CA ALA A 50 -12.91 -2.89 -13.71
C ALA A 50 -12.26 -1.60 -13.16
N ASP A 51 -12.96 -0.92 -12.26
CA ASP A 51 -12.43 0.24 -11.57
C ASP A 51 -11.28 -0.19 -10.64
N PRO A 52 -10.22 0.62 -10.50
CA PRO A 52 -9.16 0.35 -9.54
C PRO A 52 -9.72 0.33 -8.12
N GLU A 53 -9.23 -0.60 -7.30
CA GLU A 53 -9.66 -0.78 -5.92
C GLU A 53 -8.53 -0.42 -4.96
N LEU A 54 -8.88 0.18 -3.83
CA LEU A 54 -7.90 0.43 -2.77
C LEU A 54 -7.42 -0.90 -2.17
N PHE A 55 -6.11 -1.04 -1.99
CA PHE A 55 -5.47 -2.27 -1.52
C PHE A 55 -4.46 -1.95 -0.41
N VAL A 56 -4.87 -1.19 0.60
CA VAL A 56 -3.95 -0.76 1.66
C VAL A 56 -3.87 -1.85 2.72
N LEU A 57 -2.67 -2.31 3.04
CA LEU A 57 -2.44 -3.20 4.18
C LEU A 57 -1.95 -2.39 5.37
N VAL A 58 -2.56 -2.61 6.53
CA VAL A 58 -2.10 -2.03 7.79
C VAL A 58 -1.68 -3.15 8.72
N VAL A 59 -0.44 -3.07 9.19
CA VAL A 59 0.15 -3.99 10.17
C VAL A 59 -0.03 -3.38 11.55
N PHE A 60 -0.65 -4.15 12.44
CA PHE A 60 -0.87 -3.80 13.83
C PHE A 60 0.02 -4.64 14.76
N ASP A 61 0.56 -3.99 15.79
CA ASP A 61 1.18 -4.70 16.91
C ASP A 61 0.12 -5.38 17.79
N ASP A 62 0.57 -6.13 18.80
CA ASP A 62 -0.31 -6.88 19.69
C ASP A 62 -1.14 -5.97 20.62
N ALA A 63 -0.75 -4.69 20.75
CA ALA A 63 -1.52 -3.66 21.44
C ALA A 63 -2.56 -2.97 20.52
N GLY A 64 -2.67 -3.38 19.26
CA GLY A 64 -3.61 -2.84 18.28
C GLY A 64 -3.18 -1.49 17.69
N ARG A 65 -1.90 -1.11 17.78
CA ARG A 65 -1.37 0.13 17.20
C ARG A 65 -0.82 -0.14 15.79
N PRO A 66 -1.09 0.74 14.81
CA PRO A 66 -0.47 0.65 13.49
C PRO A 66 1.05 0.83 13.59
N VAL A 67 1.81 -0.14 13.10
CA VAL A 67 3.28 -0.13 13.04
C VAL A 67 3.83 -0.16 11.62
N GLY A 68 2.98 -0.53 10.66
CA GLY A 68 3.32 -0.61 9.25
C GLY A 68 2.13 -0.33 8.36
N ILE A 69 2.34 0.32 7.22
CA ILE A 69 1.33 0.53 6.17
C ILE A 69 1.95 0.26 4.81
N ALA A 70 1.29 -0.59 4.01
CA ALA A 70 1.58 -0.80 2.60
C ALA A 70 0.56 0.01 1.78
N PRO A 71 0.93 1.19 1.25
CA PRO A 71 -0.01 2.09 0.60
C PRO A 71 -0.22 1.70 -0.86
N TRP A 72 -1.05 0.68 -1.10
CA TRP A 72 -1.27 0.14 -2.44
C TRP A 72 -2.70 0.31 -2.95
N TYR A 73 -2.85 0.13 -4.26
CA TYR A 73 -4.10 -0.09 -4.95
C TYR A 73 -3.97 -1.29 -5.88
N CYS A 74 -5.09 -1.87 -6.28
CA CYS A 74 -5.16 -2.99 -7.21
C CYS A 74 -5.96 -2.59 -8.46
N CYS A 75 -5.40 -2.85 -9.64
CA CYS A 75 -6.06 -2.66 -10.92
C CYS A 75 -6.02 -3.96 -11.75
N THR A 76 -6.89 -4.07 -12.75
CA THR A 76 -6.93 -5.22 -13.66
C THR A 76 -6.31 -4.90 -15.02
N SER A 77 -5.51 -5.83 -15.53
CA SER A 77 -4.88 -5.81 -16.85
C SER A 77 -5.22 -7.10 -17.60
N LEU A 78 -5.44 -7.00 -18.92
CA LEU A 78 -5.73 -8.15 -19.78
C LEU A 78 -4.57 -9.15 -19.85
N ALA A 79 -3.32 -8.66 -19.79
CA ALA A 79 -2.13 -9.50 -19.93
C ALA A 79 -1.71 -10.17 -18.61
N HIS A 80 -1.94 -9.50 -17.47
CA HIS A 80 -1.37 -9.92 -16.18
C HIS A 80 -2.41 -10.08 -15.06
N GLY A 81 -3.71 -9.96 -15.34
CA GLY A 81 -4.75 -10.08 -14.32
C GLY A 81 -4.74 -8.92 -13.32
N ARG A 82 -4.85 -9.21 -12.03
CA ARG A 82 -4.85 -8.24 -10.93
C ARG A 82 -3.44 -7.82 -10.55
N ILE A 83 -3.13 -6.56 -10.78
CA ILE A 83 -1.84 -5.95 -10.48
C ILE A 83 -1.97 -5.07 -9.23
N VAL A 84 -1.09 -5.25 -8.26
CA VAL A 84 -0.95 -4.38 -7.07
C VAL A 84 0.17 -3.37 -7.31
N ARG A 85 -0.12 -2.09 -7.06
CA ARG A 85 0.79 -0.94 -7.29
C ARG A 85 0.74 0.04 -6.14
N PHE A 86 1.77 0.88 -6.00
CA PHE A 86 1.79 1.95 -5.01
C PHE A 86 0.82 3.08 -5.30
N LEU A 87 0.16 3.58 -4.25
CA LEU A 87 -0.51 4.88 -4.29
C LEU A 87 0.54 5.95 -4.59
N GLY A 88 0.30 6.76 -5.62
CA GLY A 88 1.28 7.74 -6.09
C GLY A 88 2.29 7.22 -7.12
N SER A 89 2.12 5.99 -7.62
CA SER A 89 2.88 5.48 -8.78
C SER A 89 2.23 5.84 -10.12
N GLY A 90 3.00 5.81 -11.22
CA GLY A 90 2.52 6.14 -12.57
C GLY A 90 3.24 7.34 -13.20
N GLU A 91 2.53 8.12 -14.01
CA GLU A 91 3.08 9.23 -14.82
C GLU A 91 3.74 10.36 -14.00
N VAL A 92 3.36 10.47 -12.73
CA VAL A 92 3.96 11.36 -11.75
C VAL A 92 4.75 10.49 -10.78
N CYS A 93 5.90 9.96 -11.21
CA CYS A 93 6.78 9.15 -10.36
C CYS A 93 7.11 9.93 -9.08
N SER A 94 6.41 9.63 -7.99
CA SER A 94 6.87 10.00 -6.67
C SER A 94 8.03 9.05 -6.38
N ASP A 95 9.25 9.53 -6.45
CA ASP A 95 10.39 8.79 -5.88
C ASP A 95 10.15 8.59 -4.37
N TYR A 96 10.80 7.59 -3.77
CA TYR A 96 10.65 7.21 -2.34
C TYR A 96 9.39 6.41 -1.98
N LEU A 97 8.81 5.60 -2.86
CA LEU A 97 7.71 4.70 -2.49
C LEU A 97 8.23 3.48 -1.72
N SER A 98 7.57 3.15 -0.62
CA SER A 98 8.06 2.17 0.37
C SER A 98 6.93 1.75 1.29
N LEU A 99 7.16 0.71 2.10
CA LEU A 99 6.30 0.41 3.24
C LEU A 99 6.53 1.49 4.32
N LEU A 100 5.46 2.15 4.74
CA LEU A 100 5.53 3.13 5.82
C LEU A 100 5.65 2.38 7.14
N CYS A 101 6.80 2.46 7.80
CA CYS A 101 7.04 1.77 9.07
C CYS A 101 7.91 2.61 10.01
N LEU A 102 7.90 2.24 11.29
CA LEU A 102 8.80 2.84 12.27
C LEU A 102 10.24 2.36 12.05
N PRO A 103 11.25 3.20 12.34
CA PRO A 103 12.64 2.76 12.36
C PRO A 103 12.84 1.55 13.27
N GLY A 104 13.51 0.52 12.78
CA GLY A 104 13.74 -0.76 13.47
C GLY A 104 12.57 -1.75 13.36
N SER A 105 11.48 -1.41 12.66
CA SER A 105 10.35 -2.32 12.40
C SER A 105 10.27 -2.77 10.94
N GLU A 106 11.22 -2.38 10.10
CA GLU A 106 11.23 -2.60 8.64
C GLU A 106 11.07 -4.09 8.30
N SER A 107 11.99 -4.94 8.77
CA SER A 107 11.98 -6.38 8.49
C SER A 107 10.73 -7.08 9.02
N LEU A 108 10.23 -6.61 10.16
CA LEU A 108 9.05 -7.19 10.79
C LEU A 108 7.79 -6.85 9.97
N VAL A 109 7.62 -5.58 9.58
CA VAL A 109 6.51 -5.13 8.74
C VAL A 109 6.58 -5.81 7.36
N ALA A 110 7.76 -5.85 6.74
CA ALA A 110 7.98 -6.53 5.47
C ALA A 110 7.61 -8.02 5.54
N THR A 111 8.05 -8.72 6.59
CA THR A 111 7.70 -10.14 6.80
C THR A 111 6.20 -10.33 6.98
N ALA A 112 5.55 -9.53 7.83
CA ALA A 112 4.11 -9.63 8.05
C ALA A 112 3.30 -9.36 6.76
N VAL A 113 3.73 -8.39 5.96
CA VAL A 113 3.13 -8.09 4.67
C VAL A 113 3.36 -9.24 3.67
N ALA A 114 4.58 -9.77 3.58
CA ALA A 114 4.91 -10.89 2.70
C ALA A 114 4.12 -12.16 3.05
N GLU A 115 4.03 -12.50 4.34
CA GLU A 115 3.21 -13.63 4.82
C GLU A 115 1.73 -13.44 4.46
N TRP A 116 1.20 -12.23 4.68
CA TRP A 116 -0.18 -11.90 4.29
C TRP A 116 -0.39 -12.00 2.78
N LEU A 117 0.61 -11.63 1.96
CA LEU A 117 0.62 -11.76 0.50
C LEU A 117 0.92 -13.17 0.01
N ALA A 118 1.44 -14.09 0.83
CA ALA A 118 1.71 -15.49 0.47
C ALA A 118 0.61 -16.47 0.92
N ASP A 119 -0.24 -16.10 1.89
CA ASP A 119 -1.37 -16.92 2.34
C ASP A 119 -2.35 -17.34 1.22
N GLY A 120 -2.26 -18.60 0.78
CA GLY A 120 -3.13 -19.18 -0.25
C GLY A 120 -4.60 -19.33 0.15
N ARG A 121 -4.97 -19.10 1.41
CA ARG A 121 -6.35 -19.16 1.93
C ARG A 121 -7.13 -17.86 1.74
N ARG A 122 -6.53 -16.86 1.10
CA ARG A 122 -7.15 -15.56 0.81
C ARG A 122 -8.49 -15.66 0.07
N LYS A 123 -9.41 -14.77 0.40
CA LYS A 123 -10.67 -14.60 -0.34
C LYS A 123 -10.35 -14.21 -1.78
N ARG A 124 -11.23 -14.55 -2.73
CA ARG A 124 -11.03 -14.24 -4.17
C ARG A 124 -10.74 -12.75 -4.42
N GLN A 125 -11.39 -11.88 -3.64
CA GLN A 125 -11.20 -10.42 -3.66
C GLN A 125 -9.85 -9.93 -3.12
N ASP A 126 -9.07 -10.77 -2.43
CA ASP A 126 -7.75 -10.46 -1.90
C ASP A 126 -6.62 -11.07 -2.75
N ARG A 127 -6.97 -11.77 -3.84
CA ARG A 127 -5.99 -12.35 -4.77
C ARG A 127 -5.39 -11.27 -5.67
N TRP A 128 -4.11 -11.44 -5.96
CA TRP A 128 -3.31 -10.65 -6.89
C TRP A 128 -2.55 -11.64 -7.80
N ASP A 129 -2.28 -11.21 -9.02
CA ASP A 129 -1.56 -11.99 -10.04
C ASP A 129 -0.16 -11.41 -10.29
N LEU A 130 0.02 -10.11 -10.05
CA LEU A 130 1.30 -9.40 -10.14
C LEU A 130 1.40 -8.31 -9.06
N ILE A 131 2.59 -8.12 -8.49
CA ILE A 131 2.91 -6.94 -7.67
C ILE A 131 3.99 -6.15 -8.41
N GLU A 132 3.69 -4.90 -8.74
CA GLU A 132 4.58 -4.00 -9.45
C GLU A 132 4.97 -2.84 -8.51
N LEU A 133 6.13 -3.00 -7.87
CA LEU A 133 6.67 -2.04 -6.91
C LEU A 133 7.71 -1.15 -7.62
N ALA A 134 7.24 -0.09 -8.26
CA ALA A 134 8.09 0.93 -8.90
C ALA A 134 8.27 2.17 -8.01
N GLY A 135 9.31 2.97 -8.26
CA GLY A 135 9.61 4.21 -7.50
C GLY A 135 10.22 3.98 -6.11
N VAL A 136 10.73 2.77 -5.88
CA VAL A 136 11.41 2.36 -4.64
C VAL A 136 12.87 2.78 -4.72
N ASP A 137 13.37 3.40 -3.66
CA ASP A 137 14.80 3.74 -3.57
C ASP A 137 15.64 2.46 -3.49
N ALA A 138 16.77 2.40 -4.19
CA ALA A 138 17.63 1.20 -4.23
C ALA A 138 18.21 0.80 -2.86
N SER A 139 18.20 1.70 -1.88
CA SER A 139 18.62 1.47 -0.49
C SER A 139 17.47 1.15 0.46
N ASP A 140 16.25 0.96 -0.05
CA ASP A 140 15.07 0.73 0.79
C ASP A 140 15.06 -0.65 1.46
N ALA A 141 15.22 -0.66 2.78
CA ALA A 141 15.30 -1.88 3.59
C ALA A 141 13.97 -2.66 3.72
N THR A 142 12.86 -2.16 3.17
CA THR A 142 11.54 -2.79 3.28
C THR A 142 11.07 -3.46 1.99
N VAL A 143 11.63 -3.06 0.85
CA VAL A 143 11.26 -3.57 -0.49
C VAL A 143 12.47 -4.12 -1.26
N GLY A 144 13.70 -3.86 -0.81
CA GLY A 144 14.94 -4.41 -1.36
C GLY A 144 15.22 -5.87 -1.03
#